data_AF-A0A957BI57-F1
#
_entry.id   AF-A0A957BI57-F1
#
_cell.length_a   1.000
_cell.length_b   1.000
_cell.length_c   1.000
_cell.angle_alpha   90.00
_cell.angle_beta   90.00
_cell.angle_gamma   90.00
#
_symmetry.space_group_name_H-M   'P 1'
#
loop_
_entity.id
_entity.type
_entity.pdbx_description
1 polymer ?
#
loop_
_entity_poly.entity_id
_entity_poly.type
_entity_poly.pdbx_seq_one_letter_code
_entity_poly.pdbx_strand_id
1 'polypeptide(L)'
;MNRDFATLQIVHSAGGGHHPEDAGWGCVYEHSATMVVADGASVRLSPIKSLQPMLDKYAPQYTSQVTPSGVASRLIRDTVAQLAGSFPLIPLDEMILQANQRLADELTAIYGELSAAAILKHEPHLTLLEEEARYLRLALPVSTYAVARADWHANTLEVVQGADAAVFILYQDGRCLQITPDQMAQHDEAARKNLVGQPDAPAQHPFFRQMGDNRSSEVNRLNGIYHNYVGPDGEIDQSLGVSVVDG
;
A
#
# COMPACT_ATOMS: atom_id res chain seq x y z
N MET A 1 0.47 -36.12 3.96
CA MET A 1 0.31 -35.78 5.39
C MET A 1 -0.65 -34.62 5.47
N ASN A 2 -1.84 -34.80 6.07
CA ASN A 2 -2.71 -33.69 6.42
C ASN A 2 -2.12 -33.03 7.66
N ARG A 3 -1.50 -31.86 7.49
CA ARG A 3 -1.15 -30.98 8.61
C ARG A 3 -2.34 -30.05 8.82
N ASP A 4 -2.92 -30.09 10.01
CA ASP A 4 -3.97 -29.15 10.40
C ASP A 4 -3.32 -27.77 10.54
N PHE A 5 -3.55 -26.89 9.56
CA PHE A 5 -3.13 -25.49 9.62
C PHE A 5 -4.30 -24.66 10.16
N ALA A 6 -4.04 -23.86 11.19
CA ALA A 6 -4.97 -22.80 11.58
C ALA A 6 -4.72 -21.60 10.67
N THR A 7 -5.62 -21.37 9.71
CA THR A 7 -5.62 -20.15 8.90
C THR A 7 -6.42 -19.08 9.65
N LEU A 8 -5.76 -17.97 10.00
CA LEU A 8 -6.43 -16.77 10.45
C LEU A 8 -6.86 -15.97 9.23
N GLN A 9 -8.16 -15.91 8.95
CA GLN A 9 -8.71 -14.94 8.03
C GLN A 9 -8.96 -13.64 8.80
N ILE A 10 -8.19 -12.60 8.51
CA ILE A 10 -8.42 -11.28 9.11
C ILE A 10 -9.70 -10.71 8.49
N VAL A 11 -10.74 -10.60 9.31
CA VAL A 11 -12.03 -9.99 8.92
C VAL A 11 -11.86 -8.49 9.01
N HIS A 12 -11.86 -7.81 7.86
CA HIS A 12 -11.83 -6.35 7.80
C HIS A 12 -13.07 -5.75 8.50
N SER A 13 -13.00 -4.48 8.88
CA SER A 13 -14.18 -3.68 9.23
C SER A 13 -14.06 -2.33 8.53
N ALA A 14 -14.70 -2.16 7.37
CA ALA A 14 -14.94 -0.83 6.81
C ALA A 14 -15.87 -0.06 7.77
N GLY A 15 -15.30 0.85 8.55
CA GLY A 15 -16.08 1.86 9.24
C GLY A 15 -16.70 2.81 8.21
N GLY A 16 -18.03 2.81 8.10
CA GLY A 16 -18.80 3.81 7.34
C GLY A 16 -18.65 3.73 5.81
N GLY A 17 -19.49 2.95 5.13
CA GLY A 17 -19.79 3.11 3.68
C GLY A 17 -18.64 2.98 2.66
N HIS A 18 -17.37 2.86 3.10
CA HIS A 18 -16.21 2.75 2.23
C HIS A 18 -16.05 1.33 1.66
N HIS A 19 -15.57 1.25 0.42
CA HIS A 19 -15.26 -0.04 -0.20
C HIS A 19 -14.06 -0.68 0.52
N PRO A 20 -14.05 -2.01 0.72
CA PRO A 20 -12.98 -2.73 1.40
C PRO A 20 -11.69 -2.78 0.56
N GLU A 21 -10.80 -1.79 0.73
CA GLU A 21 -9.48 -1.77 0.07
C GLU A 21 -8.47 -2.66 0.81
N ASP A 22 -8.70 -2.99 2.09
CA ASP A 22 -7.83 -3.81 2.92
C ASP A 22 -7.87 -5.30 2.56
N ALA A 23 -6.75 -5.98 2.81
CA ALA A 23 -6.59 -7.41 2.71
C ALA A 23 -5.68 -7.93 3.82
N GLY A 24 -6.03 -9.07 4.42
CA GLY A 24 -5.19 -9.71 5.42
C GLY A 24 -5.26 -11.23 5.36
N TRP A 25 -4.17 -11.87 5.72
CA TRP A 25 -4.04 -13.33 5.79
C TRP A 25 -3.00 -13.73 6.83
N GLY A 26 -3.26 -14.80 7.57
CA GLY A 26 -2.27 -15.39 8.47
C GLY A 26 -2.37 -16.91 8.50
N CYS A 27 -1.24 -17.57 8.69
CA CYS A 27 -1.16 -19.00 8.85
C CYS A 27 -0.17 -19.36 9.96
N VAL A 28 -0.59 -20.30 10.81
CA VAL A 28 0.27 -20.91 11.83
C VAL A 28 0.71 -22.28 11.35
N TYR A 29 2.03 -22.48 11.37
CA TYR A 29 2.72 -23.73 11.12
C TYR A 29 3.24 -24.31 12.45
N GLU A 30 3.75 -25.54 12.41
CA GLU A 30 4.26 -26.25 13.59
C GLU A 30 5.34 -25.44 14.35
N HIS A 31 6.24 -24.79 13.62
CA HIS A 31 7.37 -24.05 14.20
C HIS A 31 7.45 -22.57 13.78
N SER A 32 6.42 -22.06 13.09
CA SER A 32 6.40 -20.68 12.63
C SER A 32 4.98 -20.15 12.44
N ALA A 33 4.84 -18.84 12.30
CA ALA A 33 3.64 -18.23 11.76
C ALA A 33 4.02 -17.14 10.77
N THR A 34 3.24 -17.00 9.70
CA THR A 34 3.36 -15.89 8.74
C THR A 34 2.04 -15.13 8.70
N MET A 35 2.12 -13.80 8.70
CA MET A 35 0.97 -12.92 8.60
C MET A 35 1.28 -11.80 7.61
N VAL A 36 0.27 -11.40 6.85
CA VAL A 36 0.26 -10.23 5.98
C VAL A 36 -0.98 -9.40 6.24
N VAL A 37 -0.79 -8.10 6.31
CA VAL A 37 -1.83 -7.09 6.22
C VAL A 37 -1.45 -6.13 5.11
N ALA A 38 -2.42 -5.69 4.33
CA ALA A 38 -2.23 -4.76 3.23
C ALA A 38 -3.44 -3.82 3.15
N ASP A 39 -3.19 -2.52 3.00
CA ASP A 39 -4.21 -1.50 2.86
C ASP A 39 -4.05 -0.82 1.49
N GLY A 40 -5.07 -0.98 0.65
CA GLY A 40 -5.07 -0.39 -0.68
C GLY A 40 -5.24 1.12 -0.57
N ALA A 41 -4.30 1.90 -1.10
CA ALA A 41 -4.44 3.35 -1.11
C ALA A 41 -5.17 3.80 -2.38
N SER A 42 -6.37 4.37 -2.21
CA SER A 42 -7.19 4.92 -3.30
C SER A 42 -6.36 5.72 -4.32
N VAL A 43 -6.57 5.42 -5.61
CA VAL A 43 -5.92 6.12 -6.72
C VAL A 43 -6.28 7.61 -6.68
N ARG A 44 -5.26 8.46 -6.56
CA ARG A 44 -5.41 9.89 -6.28
C ARG A 44 -5.62 10.75 -7.53
N LEU A 45 -5.25 10.21 -8.69
CA LEU A 45 -5.54 10.79 -10.00
C LEU A 45 -6.73 10.04 -10.62
N SER A 46 -7.96 10.49 -10.31
CA SER A 46 -9.19 9.82 -10.75
C SER A 46 -10.05 10.74 -11.64
N PRO A 47 -10.92 10.17 -12.51
CA PRO A 47 -11.11 8.75 -12.79
C PRO A 47 -10.01 8.17 -13.70
N ILE A 48 -9.69 6.88 -13.54
CA ILE A 48 -8.80 6.14 -14.46
C ILE A 48 -9.61 5.04 -15.13
N LYS A 49 -9.83 5.18 -16.43
CA LYS A 49 -10.77 4.31 -17.16
C LYS A 49 -10.11 3.01 -17.61
N SER A 50 -8.82 3.03 -17.91
CA SER A 50 -8.08 1.89 -18.44
C SER A 50 -7.90 0.76 -17.42
N LEU A 51 -8.19 0.98 -16.13
CA LEU A 51 -8.14 -0.06 -15.10
C LEU A 51 -9.37 -0.97 -15.09
N GLN A 52 -10.42 -0.69 -15.86
CA GLN A 52 -11.62 -1.52 -15.91
C GLN A 52 -11.36 -3.01 -16.20
N PRO A 53 -10.46 -3.40 -17.13
CA PRO A 53 -10.16 -4.82 -17.38
C PRO A 53 -9.59 -5.55 -16.16
N MET A 54 -8.80 -4.87 -15.32
CA MET A 54 -8.32 -5.43 -14.05
C MET A 54 -9.50 -5.67 -13.10
N LEU A 55 -10.41 -4.71 -12.99
CA LEU A 55 -11.60 -4.87 -12.14
C LEU A 55 -12.49 -6.02 -12.61
N ASP A 56 -12.74 -6.13 -13.91
CA ASP A 56 -13.55 -7.21 -14.49
C ASP A 56 -12.95 -8.60 -14.22
N LYS A 57 -11.62 -8.70 -14.23
CA LYS A 57 -10.88 -9.94 -13.91
C LYS A 57 -10.97 -10.34 -12.44
N TYR A 58 -10.85 -9.38 -11.52
CA TYR A 58 -10.68 -9.66 -10.09
C TYR A 58 -11.98 -9.54 -9.27
N ALA A 59 -12.97 -8.77 -9.73
CA ALA A 59 -14.25 -8.63 -9.04
C ALA A 59 -14.97 -9.98 -8.79
N PRO A 60 -14.98 -10.96 -9.73
CA PRO A 60 -15.57 -12.27 -9.48
C PRO A 60 -14.84 -13.11 -8.42
N GLN A 61 -13.55 -12.84 -8.20
CA GLN A 61 -12.69 -13.60 -7.27
C GLN A 61 -12.73 -13.00 -5.86
N TYR A 62 -12.94 -11.69 -5.76
CA TYR A 62 -12.83 -10.94 -4.51
C TYR A 62 -14.18 -10.42 -4.02
N THR A 63 -14.77 -9.48 -4.77
CA THR A 63 -16.09 -8.88 -4.51
C THR A 63 -16.45 -7.99 -5.70
N SER A 64 -17.74 -7.85 -5.99
CA SER A 64 -18.25 -6.96 -7.05
C SER A 64 -17.93 -5.47 -6.83
N GLN A 65 -17.48 -5.10 -5.64
CA GLN A 65 -17.14 -3.74 -5.25
C GLN A 65 -15.63 -3.51 -5.07
N VAL A 66 -14.78 -4.37 -5.65
CA VAL A 66 -13.34 -4.21 -5.53
C VAL A 66 -12.88 -2.95 -6.28
N THR A 67 -12.02 -2.15 -5.66
CA THR A 67 -11.37 -1.01 -6.28
C THR A 67 -10.00 -1.44 -6.85
N PRO A 68 -9.37 -0.64 -7.74
CA PRO A 68 -8.03 -0.99 -8.22
C PRO A 68 -7.03 -1.17 -7.08
N SER A 69 -7.07 -0.30 -6.07
CA SER A 69 -6.21 -0.40 -4.88
C SER A 69 -6.54 -1.62 -4.02
N GLY A 70 -7.82 -1.99 -3.94
CA GLY A 70 -8.26 -3.25 -3.35
C GLY A 70 -7.79 -4.50 -4.11
N VAL A 71 -7.51 -4.41 -5.41
CA VAL A 71 -6.84 -5.48 -6.16
C VAL A 71 -5.37 -5.55 -5.75
N ALA A 72 -4.67 -4.41 -5.65
CA ALA A 72 -3.25 -4.36 -5.24
C ALA A 72 -3.02 -5.03 -3.88
N SER A 73 -3.80 -4.68 -2.85
CA SER A 73 -3.68 -5.27 -1.51
C SER A 73 -3.96 -6.78 -1.50
N ARG A 74 -4.92 -7.24 -2.30
CA ARG A 74 -5.27 -8.67 -2.40
C ARG A 74 -4.25 -9.46 -3.19
N LEU A 75 -3.59 -8.86 -4.20
CA LEU A 75 -2.46 -9.49 -4.87
C LEU A 75 -1.28 -9.69 -3.92
N ILE A 76 -0.99 -8.73 -3.04
CA ILE A 76 0.00 -8.89 -1.97
C ILE A 76 -0.40 -10.05 -1.06
N ARG A 77 -1.63 -10.03 -0.52
CA ARG A 77 -2.17 -11.09 0.34
C ARG A 77 -2.03 -12.47 -0.31
N ASP A 78 -2.52 -12.61 -1.55
CA ASP A 78 -2.58 -13.89 -2.25
C ASP A 78 -1.19 -14.42 -2.57
N THR A 79 -0.25 -13.53 -2.90
CA THR A 79 1.15 -13.91 -3.16
C THR A 79 1.82 -14.39 -1.89
N VAL A 80 1.71 -13.65 -0.78
CA VAL A 80 2.27 -14.10 0.50
C VAL A 80 1.62 -15.41 0.95
N ALA A 81 0.30 -15.55 0.83
CA ALA A 81 -0.40 -16.78 1.18
C ALA A 81 0.09 -17.99 0.37
N GLN A 82 0.35 -17.80 -0.93
CA GLN A 82 0.89 -18.83 -1.81
C GLN A 82 2.33 -19.23 -1.45
N LEU A 83 3.18 -18.25 -1.14
CA LEU A 83 4.61 -18.47 -0.93
C LEU A 83 4.98 -18.87 0.51
N ALA A 84 4.15 -18.54 1.50
CA ALA A 84 4.41 -18.82 2.93
C ALA A 84 4.56 -20.30 3.26
N GLY A 85 4.00 -21.20 2.44
CA GLY A 85 4.13 -22.65 2.59
C GLY A 85 5.28 -23.30 1.79
N SER A 86 6.09 -22.52 1.07
CA SER A 86 7.13 -23.07 0.19
C SER A 86 8.36 -23.58 0.94
N PHE A 87 9.01 -24.61 0.38
CA PHE A 87 10.27 -25.18 0.86
C PHE A 87 11.29 -25.28 -0.30
N PRO A 88 12.49 -24.68 -0.17
CA PRO A 88 12.99 -23.88 0.96
C PRO A 88 12.16 -22.62 1.21
N LEU A 89 12.24 -22.08 2.43
CA LEU A 89 11.54 -20.87 2.81
C LEU A 89 12.02 -19.70 1.94
N ILE A 90 11.06 -18.94 1.42
CA ILE A 90 11.33 -17.73 0.64
C ILE A 90 11.48 -16.54 1.61
N PRO A 91 12.52 -15.71 1.48
CA PRO A 91 12.66 -14.45 2.22
C PRO A 91 11.45 -13.52 2.05
N LEU A 92 11.11 -12.75 3.09
CA LEU A 92 9.91 -11.91 3.07
C LEU A 92 9.97 -10.79 2.03
N ASP A 93 11.15 -10.20 1.84
CA ASP A 93 11.44 -9.21 0.80
C ASP A 93 11.24 -9.81 -0.60
N GLU A 94 11.70 -11.04 -0.83
CA GLU A 94 11.48 -11.72 -2.10
C GLU A 94 10.00 -12.04 -2.37
N MET A 95 9.24 -12.46 -1.34
CA MET A 95 7.78 -12.66 -1.49
C MET A 95 7.07 -11.39 -1.93
N ILE A 96 7.54 -10.28 -1.39
CA ILE A 96 6.99 -8.95 -1.62
C ILE A 96 7.39 -8.40 -2.99
N LEU A 97 8.63 -8.62 -3.44
CA LEU A 97 9.05 -8.34 -4.81
C LEU A 97 8.23 -9.13 -5.83
N GLN A 98 7.92 -10.40 -5.55
CA GLN A 98 7.03 -11.20 -6.41
C GLN A 98 5.60 -10.67 -6.43
N ALA A 99 5.09 -10.16 -5.29
CA ALA A 99 3.78 -9.52 -5.25
C ALA A 99 3.74 -8.23 -6.09
N ASN A 100 4.80 -7.42 -5.98
CA ASN A 100 4.97 -6.21 -6.77
C ASN A 100 5.06 -6.54 -8.28
N GLN A 101 5.83 -7.56 -8.65
CA GLN A 101 5.90 -8.03 -10.04
C GLN A 101 4.55 -8.51 -10.57
N ARG A 102 3.74 -9.21 -9.76
CA ARG A 102 2.38 -9.59 -10.18
C ARG A 102 1.52 -8.37 -10.46
N LEU A 103 1.58 -7.33 -9.63
CA LEU A 103 0.88 -6.08 -9.92
C LEU A 103 1.44 -5.41 -11.20
N ALA A 104 2.76 -5.46 -11.42
CA ALA A 104 3.39 -5.00 -12.65
C ALA A 104 2.81 -5.62 -13.90
N ASP A 105 2.70 -6.94 -13.89
CA ASP A 105 2.29 -7.69 -15.06
C ASP A 105 0.84 -7.33 -15.40
N GLU A 106 -0.02 -7.16 -14.39
CA GLU A 106 -1.40 -6.70 -14.57
C GLU A 106 -1.49 -5.28 -15.15
N LEU A 107 -0.67 -4.35 -14.65
CA LEU A 107 -0.65 -2.96 -15.14
C LEU A 107 0.00 -2.86 -16.52
N THR A 108 1.05 -3.63 -16.79
CA THR A 108 1.76 -3.72 -18.07
C THR A 108 0.84 -4.27 -19.15
N ALA A 109 -0.02 -5.24 -18.81
CA ALA A 109 -1.02 -5.75 -19.73
C ALA A 109 -2.04 -4.67 -20.17
N ILE A 110 -2.20 -3.60 -19.39
CA ILE A 110 -3.12 -2.49 -19.68
C ILE A 110 -2.41 -1.36 -20.43
N TYR A 111 -1.29 -0.88 -19.88
CA TYR A 111 -0.59 0.32 -20.35
C TYR A 111 0.57 0.05 -21.29
N GLY A 112 1.01 -1.21 -21.40
CA GLY A 112 2.31 -1.54 -21.97
C GLY A 112 3.41 -1.17 -20.99
N GLU A 113 4.27 -0.23 -21.36
CA GLU A 113 5.31 0.26 -20.45
C GLU A 113 4.70 1.03 -19.26
N LEU A 114 5.27 0.88 -18.06
CA LEU A 114 4.86 1.63 -16.88
C LEU A 114 5.61 2.97 -16.80
N SER A 115 5.38 3.82 -17.79
CA SER A 115 5.96 5.16 -17.88
C SER A 115 4.88 6.25 -17.93
N ALA A 116 5.22 7.47 -17.52
CA ALA A 116 4.33 8.62 -17.60
C ALA A 116 3.78 8.82 -19.03
N ALA A 117 4.62 8.68 -20.04
CA ALA A 117 4.24 8.82 -21.44
C ALA A 117 3.27 7.72 -21.90
N ALA A 118 3.51 6.47 -21.51
CA ALA A 118 2.62 5.36 -21.84
C ALA A 118 1.26 5.50 -21.15
N ILE A 119 1.25 5.89 -19.87
CA ILE A 119 0.00 6.10 -19.12
C ILE A 119 -0.78 7.29 -19.69
N LEU A 120 -0.13 8.41 -20.03
CA LEU A 120 -0.78 9.56 -20.70
C LEU A 120 -1.43 9.20 -22.05
N LYS A 121 -0.86 8.25 -22.79
CA LYS A 121 -1.46 7.77 -24.04
C LYS A 121 -2.83 7.11 -23.80
N HIS A 122 -3.01 6.46 -22.67
CA HIS A 122 -4.24 5.80 -22.27
C HIS A 122 -5.17 6.73 -21.47
N GLU A 123 -4.59 7.65 -20.70
CA GLU A 123 -5.28 8.56 -19.78
C GLU A 123 -4.84 10.03 -20.02
N PRO A 124 -5.18 10.64 -21.17
CA PRO A 124 -4.64 11.95 -21.57
C PRO A 124 -5.11 13.12 -20.69
N HIS A 125 -6.09 12.91 -19.80
CA HIS A 125 -6.53 13.92 -18.84
C HIS A 125 -5.63 14.02 -17.60
N LEU A 126 -4.64 13.13 -17.44
CA LEU A 126 -3.71 13.14 -16.31
C LEU A 126 -2.55 14.13 -16.52
N THR A 127 -2.86 15.39 -16.83
CA THR A 127 -1.88 16.42 -17.25
C THR A 127 -0.73 16.64 -16.28
N LEU A 128 -0.93 16.35 -14.99
CA LEU A 128 0.11 16.41 -13.96
C LEU A 128 1.31 15.51 -14.28
N LEU A 129 1.11 14.39 -14.99
CA LEU A 129 2.19 13.50 -15.42
C LEU A 129 3.14 14.16 -16.44
N GLU A 130 2.70 15.21 -17.14
CA GLU A 130 3.54 16.01 -18.04
C GLU A 130 4.48 16.94 -17.27
N GLU A 131 4.06 17.37 -16.06
CA GLU A 131 4.82 18.29 -15.21
C GLU A 131 5.88 17.55 -14.40
N GLU A 132 5.54 16.37 -13.88
CA GLU A 132 6.41 15.58 -13.01
C GLU A 132 6.10 14.08 -13.15
N ALA A 133 7.08 13.33 -13.68
CA ALA A 133 6.94 11.90 -13.95
C ALA A 133 6.67 11.07 -12.67
N ARG A 134 7.15 11.52 -11.50
CA ARG A 134 6.90 10.83 -10.21
C ARG A 134 5.42 10.78 -9.82
N TYR A 135 4.57 11.64 -10.38
CA TYR A 135 3.12 11.60 -10.16
C TYR A 135 2.46 10.35 -10.76
N LEU A 136 3.18 9.54 -11.54
CA LEU A 136 2.71 8.25 -12.03
C LEU A 136 2.16 7.36 -10.92
N ARG A 137 2.77 7.44 -9.74
CA ARG A 137 2.39 6.68 -8.55
C ARG A 137 1.03 7.08 -7.98
N LEU A 138 0.59 8.30 -8.26
CA LEU A 138 -0.74 8.77 -7.89
C LEU A 138 -1.81 8.29 -8.88
N ALA A 139 -1.39 7.88 -10.08
CA ALA A 139 -2.22 7.32 -11.14
C ALA A 139 -2.25 5.79 -11.16
N LEU A 140 -1.46 5.11 -10.35
CA LEU A 140 -1.44 3.65 -10.34
C LEU A 140 -2.00 3.10 -9.03
N PRO A 141 -2.68 1.94 -9.06
CA PRO A 141 -3.11 1.26 -7.85
C PRO A 141 -1.91 0.90 -6.99
N VAL A 142 -2.02 1.19 -5.70
CA VAL A 142 -0.96 0.95 -4.71
C VAL A 142 -1.55 0.39 -3.43
N SER A 143 -0.69 -0.25 -2.62
CA SER A 143 -1.06 -0.75 -1.31
C SER A 143 0.09 -0.56 -0.34
N THR A 144 -0.23 -0.14 0.87
CA THR A 144 0.65 -0.26 2.04
C THR A 144 0.55 -1.70 2.53
N TYR A 145 1.56 -2.22 3.24
CA TYR A 145 1.53 -3.60 3.72
C TYR A 145 2.50 -3.83 4.88
N ALA A 146 2.24 -4.87 5.67
CA ALA A 146 3.24 -5.44 6.56
C ALA A 146 3.16 -6.95 6.50
N VAL A 147 4.30 -7.60 6.32
CA VAL A 147 4.48 -9.04 6.42
C VAL A 147 5.36 -9.33 7.61
N ALA A 148 4.91 -10.23 8.47
CA ALA A 148 5.67 -10.71 9.61
C ALA A 148 5.77 -12.23 9.57
N ARG A 149 6.95 -12.75 9.87
CA ARG A 149 7.17 -14.18 10.10
C ARG A 149 7.87 -14.41 11.43
N ALA A 150 7.20 -15.14 12.31
CA ALA A 150 7.79 -15.61 13.56
C ALA A 150 8.26 -17.05 13.40
N ASP A 151 9.47 -17.36 13.88
CA ASP A 151 9.99 -18.73 13.99
C ASP A 151 10.40 -18.98 15.45
N TRP A 152 9.71 -19.93 16.11
CA TRP A 152 9.95 -20.24 17.53
C TRP A 152 11.12 -21.20 17.75
N HIS A 153 11.60 -21.89 16.71
CA HIS A 153 12.80 -22.71 16.82
C HIS A 153 14.06 -21.83 16.74
N ALA A 154 14.07 -20.88 15.80
CA ALA A 154 15.14 -19.90 15.66
C ALA A 154 15.02 -18.71 16.64
N ASN A 155 13.87 -18.53 17.28
CA ASN A 155 13.53 -17.36 18.09
C ASN A 155 13.69 -16.04 17.32
N THR A 156 13.22 -16.01 16.07
CA THR A 156 13.31 -14.85 15.19
C THR A 156 11.94 -14.30 14.86
N LEU A 157 11.89 -12.98 14.64
CA LEU A 157 10.76 -12.28 14.06
C LEU A 157 11.30 -11.47 12.88
N GLU A 158 10.97 -11.90 11.67
CA GLU A 158 11.26 -11.17 10.44
C GLU A 158 10.06 -10.29 10.10
N VAL A 159 10.33 -9.05 9.72
CA VAL A 159 9.29 -8.09 9.33
C VAL A 159 9.74 -7.34 8.10
N VAL A 160 8.86 -7.31 7.09
CA VAL A 160 9.01 -6.46 5.91
C VAL A 160 7.74 -5.61 5.79
N GLN A 161 7.96 -4.33 5.55
CA GLN A 161 6.95 -3.28 5.50
C GLN A 161 7.46 -2.17 4.56
N GLY A 162 6.68 -1.21 4.13
CA GLY A 162 5.25 -1.13 4.21
C GLY A 162 4.57 0.19 3.86
N ALA A 163 5.29 1.29 3.60
CA ALA A 163 4.79 2.66 3.70
C ALA A 163 4.41 2.98 5.15
N ASP A 164 3.15 3.25 5.45
CA ASP A 164 2.67 3.63 6.78
C ASP A 164 2.10 2.46 7.61
N ALA A 165 2.24 1.23 7.13
CA ALA A 165 1.78 0.04 7.85
C ALA A 165 2.49 -0.09 9.22
N ALA A 166 1.72 0.06 10.29
CA ALA A 166 2.26 -0.02 11.64
C ALA A 166 2.37 -1.46 12.14
N VAL A 167 3.54 -1.86 12.63
CA VAL A 167 3.74 -3.16 13.30
C VAL A 167 4.03 -2.95 14.78
N PHE A 168 3.20 -3.58 15.61
CA PHE A 168 3.29 -3.52 17.07
C PHE A 168 3.65 -4.90 17.65
N ILE A 169 4.63 -4.92 18.54
CA ILE A 169 4.97 -6.07 19.39
C ILE A 169 4.34 -5.84 20.76
N LEU A 170 3.43 -6.73 21.15
CA LEU A 170 2.79 -6.76 22.45
C LEU A 170 3.49 -7.80 23.32
N TYR A 171 4.11 -7.35 24.42
CA TYR A 171 4.76 -8.23 25.38
C TYR A 171 3.77 -8.68 26.46
N GLN A 172 4.00 -9.85 27.03
CA GLN A 172 3.16 -10.39 28.11
C GLN A 172 3.12 -9.51 29.38
N ASP A 173 4.16 -8.70 29.59
CA ASP A 173 4.24 -7.73 30.68
C ASP A 173 3.45 -6.42 30.42
N GLY A 174 2.71 -6.38 29.31
CA GLY A 174 1.89 -5.23 28.91
C GLY A 174 2.66 -4.15 28.17
N ARG A 175 3.97 -4.30 27.94
CA ARG A 175 4.70 -3.37 27.05
C ARG A 175 4.22 -3.50 25.61
N CYS A 176 4.18 -2.37 24.92
CA CYS A 176 3.91 -2.29 23.49
C CYS A 176 5.07 -1.56 22.82
N LEU A 177 5.61 -2.14 21.75
CA LEU A 177 6.68 -1.55 20.95
C LEU A 177 6.22 -1.46 19.50
N GLN A 178 6.15 -0.25 18.96
CA GLN A 178 6.08 -0.05 17.52
C GLN A 178 7.48 -0.21 16.93
N ILE A 179 7.64 -1.14 15.98
CA ILE A 179 8.95 -1.42 15.37
C ILE A 179 9.12 -0.77 14.00
N THR A 180 8.05 -0.17 13.46
CA THR A 180 8.07 0.51 12.17
C THR A 180 8.01 2.04 12.34
N PRO A 181 8.82 2.81 11.59
CA PRO A 181 8.76 4.27 11.63
C PRO A 181 7.41 4.78 11.13
N ASP A 182 6.84 5.76 11.83
CA ASP A 182 5.65 6.49 11.38
C ASP A 182 6.06 7.51 10.31
N GLN A 183 5.94 7.12 9.04
CA GLN A 183 6.25 7.99 7.90
C GLN A 183 5.20 9.09 7.73
N MET A 184 3.93 8.84 8.10
CA MET A 184 2.85 9.82 7.95
C MET A 184 3.08 11.04 8.83
N ALA A 185 3.38 10.83 10.12
CA ALA A 185 3.56 11.94 11.05
C ALA A 185 4.65 12.91 10.61
N GLN A 186 5.69 12.44 9.92
CA GLN A 186 6.78 13.28 9.45
C GLN A 186 6.37 14.13 8.23
N HIS A 187 5.71 13.53 7.24
CA HIS A 187 5.33 14.21 5.99
C HIS A 187 4.07 15.08 6.15
N ASP A 188 3.09 14.63 6.94
CA ASP A 188 1.90 15.43 7.25
C ASP A 188 2.23 16.65 8.11
N GLU A 189 3.22 16.55 9.00
CA GLU A 189 3.69 17.71 9.78
C GLU A 189 4.38 18.77 8.90
N ALA A 190 5.14 18.36 7.88
CA ALA A 190 5.73 19.29 6.92
C ALA A 190 4.66 19.98 6.06
N ALA A 191 3.68 19.24 5.58
CA ALA A 191 2.52 19.77 4.85
C ALA A 191 1.68 20.72 5.72
N ARG A 192 1.43 20.36 6.98
CA ARG A 192 0.76 21.21 7.95
C ARG A 192 1.51 22.52 8.15
N LYS A 193 2.84 22.49 8.29
CA LYS A 193 3.67 23.71 8.38
C LYS A 193 3.59 24.55 7.11
N ASN A 194 3.62 23.94 5.93
CA ASN A 194 3.49 24.64 4.65
C ASN A 194 2.13 25.33 4.51
N LEU A 195 1.04 24.64 4.86
CA LEU A 195 -0.32 25.20 4.84
C LEU A 195 -0.47 26.35 5.85
N VAL A 196 0.07 26.19 7.06
CA VAL A 196 0.08 27.24 8.10
C VAL A 196 0.91 28.46 7.67
N GLY A 197 1.92 28.27 6.82
CA GLY A 197 2.78 29.34 6.30
C GLY A 197 2.16 30.16 5.15
N GLN A 198 1.01 29.76 4.61
CA GLN A 198 0.37 30.51 3.52
C GLN A 198 -0.47 31.69 4.06
N PRO A 199 -0.33 32.91 3.48
CA PRO A 199 -1.00 34.11 3.97
C PRO A 199 -2.54 34.04 3.91
N ASP A 200 -3.09 33.17 3.05
CA ASP A 200 -4.53 32.95 2.86
C ASP A 200 -5.09 31.77 3.68
N ALA A 201 -4.37 31.30 4.71
CA ALA A 201 -4.79 30.22 5.60
C ALA A 201 -5.27 30.75 6.97
N PRO A 202 -6.06 31.84 7.07
CA PRO A 202 -6.16 32.59 8.31
C PRO A 202 -6.59 31.72 9.48
N ALA A 203 -5.73 31.76 10.48
CA ALA A 203 -5.85 31.19 11.79
C ALA A 203 -7.10 31.73 12.50
N GLN A 204 -8.14 30.90 12.61
CA GLN A 204 -9.12 30.95 13.69
C GLN A 204 -9.98 29.67 13.71
N HIS A 205 -9.77 28.85 14.75
CA HIS A 205 -10.53 27.68 15.24
C HIS A 205 -10.10 26.26 14.78
N PRO A 206 -10.24 25.24 15.66
CA PRO A 206 -9.16 24.39 16.09
C PRO A 206 -9.42 22.98 15.53
N PHE A 207 -8.38 22.35 15.01
CA PHE A 207 -8.42 20.99 14.48
C PHE A 207 -9.13 20.74 13.12
N PHE A 208 -10.32 21.27 12.79
CA PHE A 208 -11.05 20.79 11.58
C PHE A 208 -12.03 21.79 10.91
N ARG A 209 -11.58 22.48 9.85
CA ARG A 209 -12.46 22.84 8.72
C ARG A 209 -11.76 22.62 7.35
N GLN A 210 -10.80 21.70 7.29
CA GLN A 210 -10.02 21.40 6.08
C GLN A 210 -10.67 20.35 5.16
N MET A 211 -11.75 19.68 5.58
CA MET A 211 -12.55 18.86 4.67
C MET A 211 -13.36 19.76 3.74
N GLY A 212 -12.73 20.27 2.68
CA GLY A 212 -13.38 21.09 1.65
C GLY A 212 -12.53 22.22 1.06
N ASP A 213 -11.34 22.50 1.60
CA ASP A 213 -10.39 23.42 0.94
C ASP A 213 -9.62 22.66 -0.13
N ASN A 214 -9.75 23.07 -1.39
CA ASN A 214 -9.04 22.48 -2.52
C ASN A 214 -7.52 22.49 -2.30
N ARG A 215 -6.96 23.42 -1.52
CA ARG A 215 -5.53 23.45 -1.18
C ARG A 215 -5.13 22.31 -0.24
N SER A 216 -5.95 21.98 0.76
CA SER A 216 -5.71 20.83 1.63
C SER A 216 -5.87 19.52 0.86
N SER A 217 -6.85 19.44 -0.04
CA SER A 217 -6.98 18.31 -0.96
C SER A 217 -5.76 18.17 -1.87
N GLU A 218 -5.25 19.28 -2.40
CA GLU A 218 -4.08 19.30 -3.28
C GLU A 218 -2.78 18.94 -2.55
N VAL A 219 -2.55 19.51 -1.36
CA VAL A 219 -1.39 19.16 -0.53
C VAL A 219 -1.45 17.70 -0.09
N ASN A 220 -2.62 17.21 0.33
CA ASN A 220 -2.77 15.79 0.66
C ASN A 220 -2.56 14.91 -0.58
N ARG A 221 -3.06 15.32 -1.75
CA ARG A 221 -2.85 14.62 -3.03
C ARG A 221 -1.36 14.46 -3.33
N LEU A 222 -0.59 15.55 -3.19
CA LEU A 222 0.87 15.56 -3.39
C LEU A 222 1.61 14.78 -2.30
N ASN A 223 1.16 14.83 -1.04
CA ASN A 223 1.71 13.99 0.03
C ASN A 223 1.59 12.51 -0.28
N GLY A 224 0.57 12.10 -1.04
CA GLY A 224 0.41 10.73 -1.51
C GLY A 224 1.63 10.18 -2.26
N ILE A 225 2.54 11.02 -2.75
CA ILE A 225 3.82 10.59 -3.32
C ILE A 225 4.68 9.94 -2.23
N TYR A 226 4.77 10.54 -1.05
CA TYR A 226 5.55 10.02 0.08
C TYR A 226 4.96 8.76 0.71
N HIS A 227 3.66 8.50 0.49
CA HIS A 227 3.06 7.20 0.82
C HIS A 227 3.60 6.07 -0.07
N ASN A 228 4.36 6.39 -1.12
CA ASN A 228 4.93 5.46 -2.10
C ASN A 228 6.47 5.50 -2.08
N TYR A 229 7.10 5.05 -0.98
CA TYR A 229 8.56 4.85 -0.78
C TYR A 229 9.45 5.81 -1.56
N VAL A 230 9.54 7.00 -1.00
CA VAL A 230 10.31 8.09 -1.58
C VAL A 230 11.31 8.52 -0.54
N GLY A 231 12.57 8.61 -0.95
CA GLY A 231 13.63 9.19 -0.14
C GLY A 231 13.32 10.64 0.24
N PRO A 232 14.04 11.19 1.22
CA PRO A 232 13.85 12.59 1.66
C PRO A 232 14.04 13.63 0.54
N ASP A 233 14.75 13.26 -0.52
CA ASP A 233 14.99 14.04 -1.74
C ASP A 233 13.85 13.94 -2.77
N GLY A 234 12.88 13.06 -2.54
CA GLY A 234 11.83 12.81 -3.50
C GLY A 234 12.17 11.73 -4.54
N GLU A 235 13.33 11.05 -4.40
CA GLU A 235 13.75 9.97 -5.28
C GLU A 235 13.20 8.62 -4.83
N ILE A 236 13.16 7.67 -5.75
CA ILE A 236 12.54 6.37 -5.51
C ILE A 236 13.51 5.45 -4.81
N ASP A 237 13.11 4.88 -3.66
CA ASP A 237 13.91 3.82 -3.03
C ASP A 237 13.64 2.48 -3.71
N GLN A 238 14.46 2.18 -4.72
CA GLN A 238 14.43 0.92 -5.47
C GLN A 238 14.78 -0.30 -4.60
N SER A 239 15.35 -0.12 -3.41
CA SER A 239 15.72 -1.22 -2.51
C SER A 239 14.57 -1.70 -1.61
N LEU A 240 13.57 -0.85 -1.40
CA LEU A 240 12.36 -1.17 -0.62
C LEU A 240 11.24 -1.76 -1.48
N GLY A 241 11.59 -2.11 -2.72
CA GLY A 241 10.75 -2.35 -3.88
C GLY A 241 9.35 -2.84 -3.56
N VAL A 242 8.45 -1.90 -3.27
CA VAL A 242 7.02 -2.17 -3.22
C VAL A 242 6.22 -0.92 -3.52
N SER A 243 5.20 -1.15 -4.34
CA SER A 243 4.22 -0.22 -4.84
C SER A 243 4.70 0.59 -6.03
N VAL A 244 4.09 0.21 -7.17
CA VAL A 244 4.02 0.82 -8.50
C VAL A 244 4.85 0.15 -9.59
N VAL A 245 5.88 -0.61 -9.22
CA VAL A 245 6.80 -1.33 -10.12
C VAL A 245 7.86 -0.41 -10.66
N ASP A 246 8.90 -0.41 -9.82
CA ASP A 246 10.20 0.25 -9.90
C ASP A 246 10.20 1.75 -10.07
N GLY A 247 11.16 2.36 -9.37
CA GLY A 247 11.49 3.75 -9.57
C GLY A 247 12.07 4.06 -10.91
#